data_AF-A0A367IJ15-F1
#
_entry.id   AF-A0A367IJ15-F1
#
_cell.length_a   1.000
_cell.length_b   1.000
_cell.length_c   1.000
_cell.angle_alpha   90.00
_cell.angle_beta   90.00
_cell.angle_gamma   90.00
#
_symmetry.space_group_name_H-M   'P 1'
#
loop_
_entity.id
_entity.type
_entity.pdbx_description
1 polymer ?
#
loop_
_entity_poly.entity_id
_entity_poly.type
_entity_poly.pdbx_seq_one_letter_code
_entity_poly.pdbx_strand_id
1 'polypeptide(L)'
;LSYGPLADTNSIVSRIRRNRVVQPQFSHPEGSRVAASVMARHLQQVFSGANLPDTRYSAPPIPTGPHSIDEASCPITTSTVHYALLKRLSRRKAPGVDHLRTEMLLPIADEVIPTITLLFQLCWKWSVIPSDWCTAQVVPIYKKGDALDP
;
A
#
# COMPACT_ATOMS: atom_id res chain seq x y z
N LEU A 1 -23.90 -39.23 -25.64
CA LEU A 1 -22.45 -39.10 -25.37
C LEU A 1 -22.27 -37.83 -24.55
N SER A 2 -22.34 -37.97 -23.23
CA SER A 2 -22.34 -36.85 -22.27
C SER A 2 -20.91 -36.36 -22.10
N TYR A 3 -20.62 -35.15 -22.58
CA TYR A 3 -19.34 -34.49 -22.36
C TYR A 3 -19.23 -34.15 -20.87
N GLY A 4 -18.37 -34.89 -20.17
CA GLY A 4 -18.17 -34.75 -18.72
C GLY A 4 -17.42 -33.47 -18.31
N PRO A 5 -17.20 -33.29 -16.99
CA PRO A 5 -16.70 -32.06 -16.33
C PRO A 5 -15.35 -31.54 -16.82
N LEU A 6 -14.62 -32.35 -17.59
CA LEU A 6 -13.29 -32.04 -18.12
C LEU A 6 -13.34 -31.02 -19.27
N ALA A 7 -14.40 -31.01 -20.08
CA ALA A 7 -14.56 -30.02 -21.15
C ALA A 7 -14.72 -28.60 -20.60
N ASP A 8 -15.44 -28.46 -19.48
CA ASP A 8 -15.68 -27.19 -18.79
C ASP A 8 -14.42 -26.65 -18.09
N THR A 9 -13.58 -27.53 -17.53
CA THR A 9 -12.32 -27.10 -16.93
C THR A 9 -11.33 -26.52 -17.96
N ASN A 10 -11.23 -27.14 -19.13
CA ASN A 10 -10.37 -26.65 -20.23
C ASN A 10 -10.89 -25.34 -20.84
N SER A 11 -12.22 -25.16 -20.90
CA SER A 11 -12.83 -23.91 -21.40
C SER A 11 -12.60 -22.74 -20.44
N ILE A 12 -12.57 -22.98 -19.12
CA ILE A 12 -12.24 -21.98 -18.10
C ILE A 12 -10.76 -21.58 -18.14
N VAL A 13 -9.84 -22.55 -18.20
CA VAL A 13 -8.40 -22.28 -18.29
C VAL A 13 -8.05 -21.51 -19.57
N SER A 14 -8.65 -21.88 -20.70
CA SER A 14 -8.45 -21.17 -21.97
C SER A 14 -9.07 -19.76 -21.97
N ARG A 15 -10.20 -19.54 -21.27
CA ARG A 15 -10.79 -18.21 -21.06
C ARG A 15 -9.93 -17.32 -20.15
N ILE A 16 -9.31 -17.89 -19.11
CA ILE A 16 -8.37 -17.18 -18.22
C ILE A 16 -7.11 -16.75 -18.99
N ARG A 17 -6.57 -17.61 -19.86
CA ARG A 17 -5.43 -17.26 -20.73
C ARG A 17 -5.80 -16.19 -21.76
N ARG A 18 -7.01 -16.25 -22.34
CA ARG A 18 -7.50 -15.26 -23.32
C ARG A 18 -7.83 -13.88 -22.71
N ASN A 19 -8.29 -13.83 -21.46
CA ASN A 19 -8.64 -12.57 -20.78
C ASN A 19 -7.49 -11.95 -19.98
N ARG A 20 -6.30 -12.58 -19.97
CA ARG A 20 -5.09 -11.93 -19.49
C ARG A 20 -4.71 -10.91 -20.56
N VAL A 21 -5.27 -9.70 -20.44
CA VAL A 21 -4.74 -8.52 -21.13
C VAL A 21 -3.27 -8.46 -20.74
N VAL A 22 -2.41 -8.91 -21.66
CA VAL A 22 -0.97 -8.76 -21.52
C VAL A 22 -0.77 -7.26 -21.55
N GLN A 23 -0.67 -6.67 -20.36
CA GLN A 23 -0.19 -5.31 -20.22
C GLN A 23 1.09 -5.23 -21.05
N PRO A 24 1.30 -4.18 -21.85
CA PRO A 24 2.53 -4.04 -22.61
C PRO A 24 3.70 -4.10 -21.63
N GLN A 25 4.33 -5.27 -21.58
CA GLN A 25 5.48 -5.51 -20.72
C GLN A 25 6.67 -5.03 -21.53
N PHE A 26 7.46 -4.14 -20.93
CA PHE A 26 8.71 -3.71 -21.52
C PHE A 26 9.56 -4.95 -21.86
N SER A 27 9.77 -5.18 -23.15
CA SER A 27 10.50 -6.32 -23.68
C SER A 27 11.48 -5.82 -24.74
N HIS A 28 12.58 -6.55 -24.89
CA HIS A 28 13.64 -6.20 -25.84
C HIS A 28 13.89 -7.41 -26.76
N PRO A 29 14.09 -7.21 -28.08
CA PRO A 29 14.27 -8.31 -29.04
C PRO A 29 15.44 -9.24 -28.67
N GLU A 30 16.52 -8.68 -28.13
CA GLU A 30 17.70 -9.42 -27.62
C GLU A 30 17.51 -10.09 -26.25
N GLY A 31 16.28 -10.12 -25.73
CA GLY A 31 15.92 -10.85 -24.51
C GLY A 31 15.97 -10.03 -23.22
N SER A 32 15.65 -10.71 -22.12
CA SER A 32 15.35 -10.11 -20.81
C SER A 32 16.55 -9.42 -20.15
N ARG A 33 17.77 -9.96 -20.33
CA ARG A 33 19.00 -9.36 -19.79
C ARG A 33 19.25 -7.99 -20.41
N VAL A 34 19.06 -7.86 -21.72
CA VAL A 34 19.23 -6.59 -22.42
C VAL A 34 18.13 -5.63 -22.02
N ALA A 35 16.88 -6.08 -21.93
CA ALA A 35 15.78 -5.26 -21.40
C ALA A 35 16.09 -4.68 -20.01
N ALA A 36 16.59 -5.51 -19.08
CA ALA A 36 16.98 -5.04 -17.75
C ALA A 36 18.10 -3.99 -17.80
N SER A 37 19.11 -4.17 -18.67
CA SER A 37 20.20 -3.20 -18.84
C SER A 37 19.72 -1.86 -19.42
N VAL A 38 18.75 -1.89 -20.34
CA VAL A 38 18.15 -0.68 -20.91
C VAL A 38 17.34 0.06 -19.85
N MET A 39 16.55 -0.67 -19.05
CA MET A 39 15.80 -0.08 -17.95
C MET A 39 16.73 0.54 -16.90
N ALA A 40 17.81 -0.15 -16.53
CA ALA A 40 18.79 0.37 -15.58
C ALA A 40 19.43 1.68 -16.09
N ARG A 41 19.84 1.71 -17.37
CA ARG A 41 20.37 2.93 -18.00
C ARG A 41 19.34 4.05 -18.05
N HIS A 42 18.10 3.75 -18.39
CA HIS A 42 17.02 4.72 -18.41
C HIS A 42 16.80 5.36 -17.03
N LEU A 43 16.69 4.55 -15.98
CA LEU A 43 16.55 5.05 -14.61
C LEU A 43 17.76 5.89 -14.20
N GLN A 44 18.99 5.45 -14.53
CA GLN A 44 20.19 6.26 -14.28
C GLN A 44 20.11 7.64 -14.95
N GLN A 45 19.59 7.73 -16.18
CA GLN A 45 19.40 9.01 -16.87
C GLN A 45 18.28 9.88 -16.27
N VAL A 46 17.19 9.27 -15.81
CA VAL A 46 16.10 9.99 -15.14
C VAL A 46 16.59 10.59 -13.83
N PHE A 47 17.36 9.82 -13.05
CA PHE A 47 17.83 10.23 -11.72
C PHE A 47 19.21 10.92 -11.72
N SER A 48 19.91 11.01 -12.84
CA SER A 48 21.18 11.76 -12.92
C SER A 48 21.00 13.27 -12.79
N GLY A 49 19.75 13.75 -12.85
CA GLY A 49 19.43 15.17 -12.87
C GLY A 49 19.68 15.83 -14.23
N ALA A 50 20.10 15.08 -15.26
CA ALA A 50 20.34 15.62 -16.61
C ALA A 50 19.08 16.17 -17.30
N ASN A 51 17.89 15.77 -16.84
CA ASN A 51 16.61 16.27 -17.34
C ASN A 51 15.99 17.36 -16.44
N LEU A 52 16.69 17.79 -15.38
CA LEU A 52 16.24 18.91 -14.56
C LEU A 52 16.49 20.21 -15.32
N PRO A 53 15.59 21.21 -15.22
CA PRO A 53 15.87 22.54 -15.76
C PRO A 53 17.14 23.11 -15.12
N ASP A 54 17.95 23.84 -15.91
CA ASP A 54 19.16 24.54 -15.43
C ASP A 54 18.83 25.46 -14.23
N THR A 55 17.63 26.04 -14.27
CA THR A 55 17.06 26.75 -13.14
C THR A 55 16.54 25.73 -12.11
N ARG A 56 17.37 25.42 -11.12
CA ARG A 56 16.90 24.73 -9.92
C ARG A 56 15.89 25.65 -9.22
N TYR A 57 14.63 25.23 -9.16
CA TYR A 57 13.70 25.83 -8.22
C TYR A 57 14.32 25.68 -6.84
N SER A 58 14.56 26.79 -6.15
CA SER A 58 14.96 26.73 -4.75
C SER A 58 13.92 25.86 -4.06
N ALA A 59 14.38 24.87 -3.29
CA ALA A 59 13.48 24.13 -2.42
C ALA A 59 12.64 25.17 -1.68
N PRO A 60 11.30 25.05 -1.68
CA PRO A 60 10.47 25.96 -0.90
C PRO A 60 11.05 25.97 0.51
N PRO A 61 11.28 27.16 1.10
CA PRO A 61 11.90 27.25 2.41
C PRO A 61 11.10 26.35 3.34
N ILE A 62 11.76 25.32 3.88
CA ILE A 62 11.16 24.49 4.93
C ILE A 62 10.82 25.48 6.04
N PRO A 63 9.53 25.65 6.39
CA PRO A 63 9.19 26.72 7.31
C PRO A 63 9.88 26.42 8.63
N THR A 64 10.72 27.36 9.04
CA THR A 64 11.64 27.18 10.17
C THR A 64 10.86 27.54 11.43
N GLY A 65 10.51 26.52 12.20
CA GLY A 65 9.84 26.68 13.48
C GLY A 65 8.57 25.84 13.58
N PRO A 66 8.03 25.67 14.81
CA PRO A 66 6.75 25.03 15.00
C PRO A 66 5.75 25.83 14.17
N HIS A 67 5.16 25.21 13.15
CA HIS A 67 4.05 25.83 12.46
C HIS A 67 3.02 26.17 13.54
N SER A 68 2.46 27.37 13.49
CA SER A 68 1.34 27.69 14.37
C SER A 68 0.20 26.80 13.91
N ILE A 69 0.12 25.61 14.49
CA ILE A 69 -0.97 24.68 14.20
C ILE A 69 -2.17 25.34 14.83
N ASP A 70 -3.00 25.92 13.96
CA ASP A 70 -4.33 26.30 14.35
C ASP A 70 -5.01 25.05 14.90
N GLU A 71 -5.19 25.03 16.21
CA GLU A 71 -5.79 23.92 16.94
C GLU A 71 -7.21 23.63 16.43
N ALA A 72 -7.88 24.65 15.86
CA ALA A 72 -9.18 24.52 15.22
C ALA A 72 -9.11 23.89 13.81
N SER A 73 -7.93 23.74 13.22
CA SER A 73 -7.76 23.24 11.84
C SER A 73 -7.53 21.72 11.74
N CYS A 74 -7.42 20.99 12.87
CA CYS A 74 -7.20 19.55 12.80
C CYS A 74 -8.37 18.86 12.06
N PRO A 75 -8.11 18.18 10.93
CA PRO A 75 -9.19 17.55 10.14
C PRO A 75 -9.73 16.28 10.80
N ILE A 76 -9.12 15.85 11.91
CA ILE A 76 -9.42 14.59 12.58
C ILE A 76 -10.47 14.84 13.65
N THR A 77 -11.69 14.43 13.34
CA THR A 77 -12.83 14.55 14.25
C THR A 77 -13.28 13.19 14.77
N THR A 78 -13.98 13.18 15.90
CA THR A 78 -14.59 11.97 16.47
C THR A 78 -15.50 11.26 15.48
N SER A 79 -16.28 12.01 14.70
CA SER A 79 -17.18 11.43 13.69
C SER A 79 -16.42 10.75 12.54
N THR A 80 -15.30 11.34 12.09
CA THR A 80 -14.44 10.74 11.08
C THR A 80 -13.82 9.44 11.57
N VAL A 81 -13.32 9.42 12.81
CA VAL A 81 -12.73 8.21 13.43
C VAL A 81 -13.80 7.13 13.64
N HIS A 82 -14.98 7.51 14.15
CA HIS A 82 -16.11 6.61 14.32
C HIS A 82 -16.56 5.97 12.99
N TYR A 83 -16.71 6.79 11.94
CA TYR A 83 -17.04 6.30 10.60
C TYR A 83 -15.95 5.34 10.06
N ALA A 84 -14.68 5.69 10.22
CA ALA A 84 -13.58 4.86 9.78
C ALA A 84 -13.57 3.49 10.49
N LEU A 85 -13.73 3.47 11.82
CA LEU A 85 -13.72 2.24 12.61
C LEU A 85 -14.88 1.31 12.23
N LEU A 86 -16.10 1.84 12.08
CA LEU A 86 -17.28 1.02 11.83
C LEU A 86 -17.48 0.62 10.37
N LYS A 87 -17.04 1.46 9.41
CA LYS A 87 -17.40 1.30 7.99
C LYS A 87 -16.21 1.08 7.05
N ARG A 88 -15.01 1.55 7.40
CA ARG A 88 -13.84 1.45 6.51
C ARG A 88 -12.83 0.40 6.94
N LEU A 89 -12.74 0.11 8.24
CA LEU A 89 -11.75 -0.84 8.73
C LEU A 89 -12.10 -2.27 8.27
N SER A 90 -11.19 -2.86 7.49
CA SER A 90 -11.43 -4.19 6.93
C SER A 90 -11.41 -5.27 8.02
N ARG A 91 -12.31 -6.22 7.88
CA ARG A 91 -12.41 -7.40 8.75
C ARG A 91 -11.55 -8.53 8.20
N ARG A 92 -11.17 -9.48 9.05
CA ARG A 92 -10.41 -10.69 8.71
C ARG A 92 -9.05 -10.41 8.04
N LYS A 93 -8.40 -9.33 8.46
CA LYS A 93 -7.00 -9.06 8.12
C LYS A 93 -6.08 -9.68 9.17
N ALA A 94 -4.84 -9.97 8.75
CA ALA A 94 -3.80 -10.33 9.70
C ALA A 94 -3.62 -9.16 10.70
N PRO A 95 -3.47 -9.45 12.00
CA PRO A 95 -3.19 -8.41 12.98
C PRO A 95 -1.78 -7.84 12.77
N GLY A 96 -1.54 -6.65 13.32
CA GLY A 96 -0.20 -6.08 13.40
C GLY A 96 0.65 -6.74 14.50
N VAL A 97 1.78 -6.10 14.80
CA VAL A 97 2.68 -6.49 15.90
C VAL A 97 2.03 -6.41 17.29
N ASP A 98 0.95 -5.63 17.41
CA ASP A 98 0.13 -5.48 18.62
C ASP A 98 -0.89 -6.61 18.80
N HIS A 99 -1.01 -7.50 17.82
CA HIS A 99 -2.00 -8.59 17.78
C HIS A 99 -3.48 -8.14 17.82
N LEU A 100 -3.76 -6.84 17.65
CA LEU A 100 -5.12 -6.31 17.65
C LEU A 100 -5.79 -6.54 16.30
N ARG A 101 -7.07 -6.93 16.35
CA ARG A 101 -7.91 -7.08 15.16
C ARG A 101 -9.08 -6.12 15.22
N THR A 102 -9.58 -5.71 14.04
CA THR A 102 -10.79 -4.90 13.89
C THR A 102 -11.96 -5.46 14.72
N GLU A 103 -12.14 -6.78 14.72
CA GLU A 103 -13.22 -7.45 15.46
C GLU A 103 -13.13 -7.29 16.98
N MET A 104 -11.95 -7.00 17.51
CA MET A 104 -11.74 -6.74 18.94
C MET A 104 -12.08 -5.29 19.32
N LEU A 105 -11.99 -4.36 18.36
CA LEU A 105 -12.27 -2.95 18.58
C LEU A 105 -13.76 -2.62 18.43
N LEU A 106 -14.49 -3.34 17.57
CA LEU A 106 -15.90 -3.08 17.31
C LEU A 106 -16.81 -3.15 18.56
N PRO A 107 -16.65 -4.10 19.49
CA PRO A 107 -17.49 -4.17 20.69
C PRO A 107 -17.24 -3.04 21.69
N ILE A 108 -16.09 -2.38 21.61
CA ILE A 108 -15.65 -1.32 22.53
C ILE A 108 -15.46 0.01 21.79
N ALA A 109 -16.12 0.17 20.64
CA ALA A 109 -15.88 1.27 19.72
C ALA A 109 -16.08 2.62 20.39
N ASP A 110 -17.19 2.79 21.12
CA ASP A 110 -17.56 4.05 21.75
C ASP A 110 -16.57 4.45 22.85
N GLU A 111 -15.95 3.47 23.52
CA GLU A 111 -14.93 3.69 24.55
C GLU A 111 -13.55 4.02 23.96
N VAL A 112 -13.16 3.38 22.85
CA VAL A 112 -11.82 3.58 22.26
C VAL A 112 -11.75 4.80 21.34
N ILE A 113 -12.85 5.19 20.71
CA ILE A 113 -12.88 6.28 19.72
C ILE A 113 -12.34 7.60 20.30
N PRO A 114 -12.75 8.08 21.49
CA PRO A 114 -12.21 9.32 22.06
C PRO A 114 -10.69 9.28 22.22
N THR A 115 -10.16 8.14 22.66
CA THR A 115 -8.72 7.93 22.87
C THR A 115 -7.97 7.92 21.53
N ILE A 116 -8.49 7.22 20.53
CA ILE A 116 -7.90 7.16 19.19
C ILE A 116 -7.94 8.54 18.51
N THR A 117 -9.05 9.27 18.64
CA THR A 117 -9.19 10.63 18.13
C THR A 117 -8.13 11.55 18.74
N LEU A 118 -7.99 11.54 20.06
CA LEU A 118 -6.97 12.33 20.75
C LEU A 118 -5.56 11.99 20.27
N LEU A 119 -5.22 10.70 20.18
CA LEU A 119 -3.92 10.25 19.68
C LEU A 119 -3.62 10.82 18.29
N PHE A 120 -4.56 10.68 17.35
CA PHE A 120 -4.36 11.19 15.99
C PHE A 120 -4.29 12.72 15.93
N GLN A 121 -5.06 13.43 16.74
CA GLN A 121 -4.98 14.89 16.86
C GLN A 121 -3.61 15.33 17.38
N LEU A 122 -3.05 14.62 18.36
CA LEU A 122 -1.69 14.87 18.85
C LEU A 122 -0.64 14.56 17.78
N CYS A 123 -0.79 13.46 17.04
CA CYS A 123 0.11 13.15 15.92
C CYS A 123 0.09 14.25 14.86
N TRP A 124 -1.10 14.76 14.52
CA TRP A 124 -1.27 15.91 13.64
C TRP A 124 -0.62 17.18 14.22
N LYS A 125 -0.88 17.48 15.49
CA LYS A 125 -0.40 18.68 16.19
C LYS A 125 1.11 18.70 16.42
N TRP A 126 1.77 17.56 16.52
CA TRP A 126 3.21 17.54 16.76
C TRP A 126 3.99 17.11 15.54
N SER A 127 3.32 16.70 14.47
CA SER A 127 3.96 16.06 13.32
C SER A 127 4.85 14.87 13.75
N VAL A 128 4.42 14.18 14.81
CA VAL A 128 5.11 13.02 15.40
C VAL A 128 4.18 11.84 15.34
N ILE A 129 4.71 10.68 14.94
CA ILE A 129 3.98 9.41 14.94
C ILE A 129 4.70 8.39 15.83
N PRO A 130 3.96 7.45 16.44
CA PRO A 130 4.58 6.36 17.20
C PRO A 130 5.57 5.56 16.35
N SER A 131 6.74 5.24 16.90
CA SER A 131 7.75 4.40 16.24
C SER A 131 7.22 3.02 15.84
N ASP A 132 6.29 2.48 16.63
CA ASP A 132 5.69 1.17 16.39
C ASP A 132 4.88 1.16 15.09
N TRP A 133 4.31 2.30 14.65
CA TRP A 133 3.60 2.41 13.38
C TRP A 133 4.55 2.41 12.17
N CYS A 134 5.83 2.73 12.39
CA CYS A 134 6.88 2.64 11.39
C CYS A 134 7.51 1.24 11.33
N THR A 135 7.11 0.32 12.22
CA THR A 135 7.69 -1.03 12.32
C THR A 135 6.82 -2.02 11.55
N ALA A 136 7.41 -2.72 10.57
CA ALA A 136 6.72 -3.74 9.79
C ALA A 136 7.03 -5.15 10.29
N GLN A 137 5.99 -5.99 10.43
CA GLN A 137 6.16 -7.42 10.69
C GLN A 137 6.24 -8.19 9.36
N VAL A 138 7.33 -8.95 9.17
CA VAL A 138 7.51 -9.81 8.01
C VAL A 138 7.16 -11.25 8.39
N VAL A 139 6.08 -11.77 7.83
CA VAL A 139 5.67 -13.17 7.99
C VAL A 139 5.72 -13.86 6.63
N PRO A 140 6.61 -14.84 6.41
CA PRO A 140 6.64 -15.61 5.17
C PRO A 140 5.33 -16.38 4.96
N ILE A 141 4.68 -16.17 3.82
CA ILE A 141 3.50 -16.95 3.40
C ILE A 141 3.90 -17.76 2.17
N TYR A 142 4.12 -19.06 2.38
CA TYR A 142 4.42 -19.97 1.29
C TYR A 142 3.16 -20.20 0.45
N LYS A 143 3.27 -19.99 -0.86
CA LYS A 143 2.21 -20.37 -1.79
C LYS A 143 2.09 -21.90 -1.82
N LYS A 144 0.88 -22.39 -2.08
CA LYS A 144 0.65 -23.82 -2.30
C LYS A 144 1.23 -24.22 -3.66
N GLY A 145 2.05 -25.28 -3.70
CA GLY A 145 2.71 -25.81 -4.90
C GLY A 145 4.03 -26.49 -4.55
N ASP A 146 4.60 -27.25 -5.49
CA ASP A 146 5.97 -27.75 -5.36
C ASP A 146 6.94 -26.61 -5.70
N ALA A 147 7.96 -26.41 -4.87
CA ALA A 147 8.96 -25.38 -5.08
C ALA A 147 9.88 -25.69 -6.28
N LEU A 148 9.82 -26.92 -6.80
CA LEU A 148 10.65 -27.44 -7.88
C LEU A 148 9.89 -27.68 -9.20
N ASP A 149 8.57 -27.43 -9.24
CA ASP A 149 7.76 -27.55 -10.46
C ASP A 149 7.82 -26.22 -11.25
N PRO A 150 8.45 -26.18 -12.45
CA PRO A 150 8.76 -24.95 -13.19
C PRO A 150 7.54 -24.15 -13.69
#